data_AF-A0A2R7PAH5-F1
#
_entry.id   AF-A0A2R7PAH5-F1
#
_cell.length_a   1.000
_cell.length_b   1.000
_cell.length_c   1.000
_cell.angle_alpha   90.00
_cell.angle_beta   90.00
_cell.angle_gamma   90.00
#
_symmetry.space_group_name_H-M   'P 1'
#
loop_
_entity.id
_entity.type
_entity.pdbx_description
1 polymer ?
#
loop_
_entity_poly.entity_id
_entity_poly.type
_entity_poly.pdbx_seq_one_letter_code
_entity_poly.pdbx_strand_id
1 'polypeptide(L)'
;MQTAQRRRFLLQSAALTVAGASFPASWAAGKIKPGERAALIVVDVQNCFVPGGTLPVAKGDEVVPVINRIAAAFENVVVTQDWHTQGHASFASAHAGKKPFETTKLSYGQQVLWPDHCVQGTDDAAL
;
A
#
# COMPACT_ATOMS: atom_id res chain seq x y z
N MET A 1 -38.42 -63.50 34.67
CA MET A 1 -37.43 -64.32 35.39
C MET A 1 -36.09 -63.59 35.37
N GLN A 2 -35.61 -63.21 36.57
CA GLN A 2 -34.22 -63.05 37.03
C GLN A 2 -33.15 -62.60 36.01
N THR A 3 -32.69 -61.34 36.06
CA THR A 3 -31.51 -60.84 36.82
C THR A 3 -30.15 -61.39 36.38
N ALA A 4 -29.33 -60.51 35.80
CA ALA A 4 -27.86 -60.49 35.96
C ALA A 4 -27.45 -59.00 35.98
N GLN A 5 -27.46 -58.35 37.15
CA GLN A 5 -26.33 -58.21 38.07
C GLN A 5 -25.13 -57.42 37.49
N ARG A 6 -25.17 -56.11 37.77
CA ARG A 6 -24.09 -55.23 38.26
C ARG A 6 -22.65 -55.67 37.95
N ARG A 7 -21.92 -54.76 37.29
CA ARG A 7 -20.65 -54.18 37.80
C ARG A 7 -20.40 -52.84 37.12
N ARG A 8 -20.52 -51.76 37.90
CA ARG A 8 -19.92 -50.46 37.59
C ARG A 8 -18.40 -50.64 37.71
N PHE A 9 -17.66 -50.23 36.70
CA PHE A 9 -16.30 -49.74 36.87
C PHE A 9 -16.25 -48.36 36.22
N LEU A 10 -16.15 -47.33 37.06
CA LEU A 10 -15.77 -45.97 36.69
C LEU A 10 -14.25 -45.97 36.57
N LEU A 11 -13.72 -45.55 35.41
CA LEU A 11 -12.41 -44.91 35.21
C LEU A 11 -12.57 -44.15 33.87
N GLN A 12 -13.03 -42.89 33.88
CA GLN A 12 -12.15 -41.71 33.87
C GLN A 12 -10.86 -41.89 33.07
N SER A 13 -10.86 -41.35 31.85
CA SER A 13 -9.79 -40.45 31.38
C SER A 13 -10.25 -39.75 30.11
N ALA A 14 -10.86 -38.58 30.30
CA ALA A 14 -10.85 -37.52 29.31
C ALA A 14 -9.45 -36.92 29.30
N ALA A 15 -8.74 -37.06 28.18
CA ALA A 15 -7.66 -36.19 27.76
C ALA A 15 -7.25 -36.59 26.34
N LEU A 16 -8.03 -36.18 25.32
CA LEU A 16 -7.42 -35.95 24.02
C LEU A 16 -6.55 -34.69 24.18
N THR A 17 -5.30 -34.91 24.54
CA THR A 17 -4.24 -33.96 24.21
C THR A 17 -4.15 -33.95 22.69
N VAL A 18 -4.66 -32.88 22.06
CA VAL A 18 -4.28 -32.55 20.69
C VAL A 18 -2.83 -32.04 20.77
N ALA A 19 -1.90 -32.96 20.99
CA ALA A 19 -0.49 -32.73 20.81
C ALA A 19 -0.21 -32.83 19.31
N GLY A 20 0.24 -31.72 18.72
CA GLY A 20 0.99 -31.80 17.47
C GLY A 20 0.25 -31.49 16.17
N ALA A 21 -0.79 -30.64 16.18
CA ALA A 21 -1.02 -29.85 14.97
C ALA A 21 0.12 -28.82 14.87
N SER A 22 1.26 -29.29 14.38
CA SER A 22 2.34 -28.43 13.93
C SER A 22 1.79 -27.61 12.78
N PHE A 23 1.27 -26.42 13.08
CA PHE A 23 1.06 -25.41 12.06
C PHE A 23 2.41 -25.28 11.35
N PRO A 24 2.50 -25.49 10.02
CA PRO A 24 3.76 -25.28 9.33
C PRO A 24 4.18 -23.86 9.67
N ALA A 25 5.35 -23.74 10.27
CA ALA A 25 5.99 -22.47 10.56
C ALA A 25 5.76 -21.59 9.33
N SER A 26 5.17 -20.42 9.56
CA SER A 26 4.93 -19.42 8.55
C SER A 26 6.16 -19.38 7.66
N TRP A 27 6.03 -19.83 6.41
CA TRP A 27 7.15 -19.75 5.48
C TRP A 27 7.44 -18.27 5.37
N ALA A 28 8.52 -17.82 6.01
CA ALA A 28 9.07 -16.52 5.70
C ALA A 28 9.21 -16.52 4.18
N ALA A 29 8.49 -15.63 3.50
CA ALA A 29 8.64 -15.48 2.07
C ALA A 29 10.14 -15.40 1.80
N GLY A 30 10.67 -16.34 1.00
CA GLY A 30 12.10 -16.41 0.73
C GLY A 30 12.58 -15.04 0.27
N LYS A 31 13.81 -14.66 0.65
CA LYS A 31 14.39 -13.37 0.23
C LYS A 31 14.29 -13.26 -1.29
N ILE A 32 13.37 -12.44 -1.78
CA ILE A 32 13.22 -12.19 -3.21
C ILE A 32 14.46 -11.40 -3.64
N LYS A 33 15.24 -11.97 -4.55
CA LYS A 33 16.29 -11.25 -5.27
C LYS A 33 15.76 -10.97 -6.68
N PRO A 34 15.39 -9.71 -7.01
CA PRO A 34 15.03 -9.34 -8.36
C PRO A 34 16.15 -9.73 -9.34
N GLY A 35 15.80 -10.31 -10.48
CA GLY A 35 16.77 -10.61 -11.55
C GLY A 35 17.02 -9.39 -12.44
N GLU A 36 17.98 -9.48 -13.35
CA GLU A 36 18.42 -8.39 -14.27
C GLU A 36 17.29 -7.79 -15.12
N ARG A 37 16.20 -8.55 -15.34
CA ARG A 37 15.01 -8.12 -16.11
C ARG A 37 13.91 -7.49 -15.25
N ALA A 38 14.13 -7.36 -13.93
CA ALA A 38 13.21 -6.70 -13.03
C ALA A 38 13.58 -5.21 -12.91
N ALA A 39 12.56 -4.37 -12.71
CA ALA A 39 12.73 -2.96 -12.43
C ALA A 39 11.90 -2.56 -11.19
N LEU A 40 12.46 -1.66 -10.39
CA LEU A 40 11.73 -0.93 -9.37
C LEU A 40 11.28 0.40 -9.97
N ILE A 41 9.98 0.66 -9.97
CA ILE A 41 9.43 1.95 -10.36
C ILE A 41 8.98 2.67 -9.08
N VAL A 42 9.66 3.74 -8.74
CA VAL A 42 9.33 4.63 -7.61
C VAL A 42 8.42 5.71 -8.14
N VAL A 43 7.15 5.63 -7.76
CA VAL A 43 6.11 6.50 -8.32
C VAL A 43 5.86 7.69 -7.40
N ASP A 44 6.14 8.88 -7.93
CA ASP A 44 5.68 10.19 -7.41
C ASP A 44 5.94 10.40 -5.92
N VAL A 45 7.13 10.01 -5.46
CA VAL A 45 7.62 10.35 -4.12
C VAL A 45 8.18 11.77 -4.19
N GLN A 46 7.27 12.75 -4.15
CA GLN A 46 7.54 14.18 -4.29
C GLN A 46 7.02 14.95 -3.08
N ASN A 47 7.55 16.15 -2.86
CA ASN A 47 7.17 17.05 -1.77
C ASN A 47 5.66 17.29 -1.70
N CYS A 48 4.99 17.43 -2.85
CA CYS A 48 3.54 17.63 -2.96
C CYS A 48 2.72 16.51 -2.30
N PHE A 49 3.21 15.27 -2.29
CA PHE A 49 2.47 14.10 -1.81
C PHE A 49 2.86 13.64 -0.40
N VAL A 50 3.86 14.26 0.23
CA VAL A 50 4.25 13.94 1.62
C VAL A 50 3.69 14.96 2.61
N PRO A 51 3.65 14.67 3.92
CA PRO A 51 3.15 15.62 4.91
C PRO A 51 3.85 16.99 4.81
N GLY A 52 3.04 18.05 4.69
CA GLY A 52 3.52 19.42 4.48
C GLY A 52 3.42 19.92 3.03
N GLY A 53 3.20 19.02 2.06
CA GLY A 53 2.96 19.36 0.66
C GLY A 53 1.57 19.92 0.37
N THR A 54 1.32 20.23 -0.91
CA THR A 54 0.04 20.75 -1.41
C THR A 54 -1.08 19.70 -1.51
N LEU A 55 -0.74 18.42 -1.72
CA LEU A 55 -1.66 17.28 -1.78
C LEU A 55 -1.16 16.12 -0.91
N PRO A 56 -1.03 16.33 0.41
CA PRO A 56 -0.30 15.42 1.27
C PRO A 56 -1.05 14.10 1.47
N VAL A 57 -0.33 13.00 1.26
CA VAL A 57 -0.75 11.66 1.67
C VAL A 57 -0.30 11.46 3.12
N ALA A 58 -1.23 11.02 3.97
CA ALA A 58 -0.91 10.74 5.37
C ALA A 58 0.21 9.71 5.47
N LYS A 59 1.30 10.08 6.15
CA LYS A 59 2.52 9.25 6.30
C LYS A 59 3.20 8.90 4.97
N GLY A 60 2.98 9.70 3.92
CA GLY A 60 3.56 9.47 2.61
C GLY A 60 5.10 9.42 2.62
N ASP A 61 5.74 10.11 3.56
CA ASP A 61 7.19 10.12 3.77
C ASP A 61 7.74 8.80 4.36
N GLU A 62 6.93 8.02 5.08
CA GLU A 62 7.38 6.78 5.72
C GLU A 62 7.82 5.70 4.71
N VAL A 63 7.44 5.83 3.43
CA VAL A 63 7.86 4.90 2.37
C VAL A 63 9.30 5.14 1.90
N VAL A 64 9.84 6.36 2.06
CA VAL A 64 11.19 6.75 1.61
C VAL A 64 12.28 5.81 2.15
N PRO A 65 12.39 5.55 3.47
CA PRO A 65 13.41 4.62 3.98
C PRO A 65 13.21 3.18 3.51
N VAL A 66 11.97 2.77 3.20
CA VAL A 66 11.69 1.44 2.65
C VAL A 66 12.18 1.35 1.21
N ILE A 67 11.86 2.34 0.37
CA ILE A 67 12.32 2.45 -1.02
C ILE A 67 13.85 2.43 -1.07
N ASN A 68 14.51 3.27 -0.28
CA ASN A 68 15.97 3.35 -0.24
C ASN A 68 16.61 1.99 0.11
N ARG A 69 15.97 1.21 1.00
CA ARG A 69 16.44 -0.13 1.35
C ARG A 69 16.25 -1.13 0.21
N ILE A 70 15.08 -1.14 -0.44
CA ILE A 70 14.78 -2.14 -1.48
C ILE A 70 15.45 -1.80 -2.82
N ALA A 71 15.68 -0.52 -3.12
CA ALA A 71 16.30 -0.06 -4.36
C ALA A 71 17.69 -0.68 -4.57
N ALA A 72 18.44 -0.90 -3.49
CA ALA A 72 19.75 -1.57 -3.54
C ALA A 72 19.71 -3.03 -4.04
N ALA A 73 18.52 -3.65 -4.08
CA ALA A 73 18.34 -5.00 -4.61
C ALA A 73 17.97 -5.05 -6.10
N PHE A 74 17.72 -3.90 -6.73
CA PHE A 74 17.36 -3.80 -8.14
C PHE A 74 18.51 -3.19 -8.96
N GLU A 75 18.77 -3.77 -10.13
CA GLU A 75 19.72 -3.20 -11.10
C GLU A 75 19.09 -2.05 -11.89
N ASN A 76 17.76 -2.11 -12.09
CA ASN A 76 17.01 -1.11 -12.82
C ASN A 76 16.07 -0.37 -11.86
N VAL A 77 16.29 0.92 -11.66
CA VAL A 77 15.42 1.79 -10.87
C VAL A 77 14.97 2.96 -11.74
N VAL A 78 13.65 3.14 -11.83
CA VAL A 78 13.01 4.25 -12.52
C VAL A 78 12.26 5.07 -11.48
N VAL A 79 12.40 6.38 -11.54
CA VAL A 79 11.63 7.31 -10.69
C VAL A 79 10.71 8.12 -11.61
N THR A 80 9.44 8.21 -11.25
CA THR A 80 8.50 9.10 -11.93
C THR A 80 8.32 10.38 -11.14
N GLN A 81 7.93 11.43 -11.85
CA GLN A 81 7.49 12.69 -11.26
C GLN A 81 6.19 13.08 -11.93
N ASP A 82 5.17 13.36 -11.12
CA ASP A 82 4.05 14.14 -11.59
C ASP A 82 4.52 15.57 -11.86
N TRP A 83 4.15 16.12 -13.01
CA TRP A 83 4.84 17.29 -13.57
C TRP A 83 3.87 18.21 -14.34
N HIS A 84 3.01 18.88 -13.60
CA HIS A 84 1.89 19.65 -14.14
C HIS A 84 2.26 21.08 -14.54
N THR A 85 1.82 21.52 -15.72
CA THR A 85 1.86 22.94 -16.08
C THR A 85 1.01 23.77 -15.11
N GLN A 86 1.33 25.06 -14.93
CA GLN A 86 0.44 25.97 -14.20
C GLN A 86 -0.98 25.95 -14.81
N GLY A 87 -2.01 25.81 -13.96
CA GLY A 87 -3.40 25.74 -14.41
C GLY A 87 -3.77 24.46 -15.17
N HIS A 88 -3.10 23.34 -14.88
CA HIS A 88 -3.38 22.05 -15.50
C HIS A 88 -4.86 21.64 -15.35
N ALA A 89 -5.38 20.90 -16.34
CA ALA A 89 -6.81 20.56 -16.42
C ALA A 89 -7.31 19.70 -15.24
N SER A 90 -6.41 19.03 -14.52
CA SER A 90 -6.74 18.28 -13.30
C SER A 90 -6.91 19.17 -12.06
N PHE A 91 -6.52 20.45 -12.10
CA PHE A 91 -6.61 21.34 -10.95
C PHE A 91 -7.99 21.95 -10.81
N ALA A 92 -8.53 21.97 -9.60
CA ALA A 92 -9.79 22.63 -9.31
C ALA A 92 -9.75 24.14 -9.61
N SER A 93 -8.58 24.78 -9.44
CA SER A 93 -8.38 26.21 -9.74
C SER A 93 -8.60 26.55 -11.22
N ALA A 94 -8.43 25.57 -12.12
CA ALA A 94 -8.67 25.74 -13.55
C ALA A 94 -10.15 25.70 -13.94
N HIS A 95 -11.06 25.38 -13.00
CA HIS A 95 -12.50 25.26 -13.25
C HIS A 95 -13.30 26.17 -12.32
N ALA A 96 -13.93 27.21 -12.89
CA ALA A 96 -14.69 28.19 -12.12
C ALA A 96 -15.78 27.55 -11.25
N GLY A 97 -15.78 27.89 -9.95
CA GLY A 97 -16.78 27.41 -8.98
C GLY A 97 -16.57 25.98 -8.49
N LYS A 98 -15.50 25.29 -8.92
CA LYS A 98 -15.16 23.94 -8.45
C LYS A 98 -14.23 23.96 -7.26
N LYS A 99 -14.33 22.94 -6.43
CA LYS A 99 -13.44 22.69 -5.29
C LYS A 99 -12.60 21.44 -5.52
N PRO A 100 -11.42 21.34 -4.88
CA PRO A 100 -10.67 20.09 -4.83
C PRO A 100 -11.54 18.91 -4.40
N PHE A 101 -11.24 17.74 -4.95
CA PHE A 101 -11.91 16.45 -4.77
C PHE A 101 -13.31 16.34 -5.40
N GLU A 102 -13.82 17.39 -6.05
CA GLU A 102 -14.99 17.27 -6.92
C GLU A 102 -14.65 16.53 -8.22
N THR A 103 -15.67 16.02 -8.91
CA THR A 103 -15.51 15.48 -10.27
C THR A 103 -16.07 16.45 -11.31
N THR A 104 -15.42 16.51 -12.46
CA THR A 104 -15.91 17.18 -13.68
C THR A 104 -15.86 16.24 -14.87
N LYS A 105 -16.48 16.63 -15.99
CA LYS A 105 -16.40 15.89 -17.25
C LYS A 105 -15.47 16.63 -18.21
N LEU A 106 -14.42 15.96 -18.66
CA LEU A 106 -13.51 16.39 -19.71
C LEU A 106 -13.77 15.59 -20.99
N SER A 107 -13.08 15.93 -22.08
CA SER A 107 -13.26 15.27 -23.39
C SER A 107 -13.02 13.76 -23.33
N TYR A 108 -12.15 13.29 -22.44
CA TYR A 108 -11.83 11.88 -22.24
C TYR A 108 -12.71 11.17 -21.19
N GLY A 109 -13.63 11.87 -20.52
CA GLY A 109 -14.51 11.28 -19.50
C GLY A 109 -14.51 12.02 -18.16
N GLN A 110 -14.79 11.29 -17.09
CA GLN A 110 -14.86 11.86 -15.74
C GLN A 110 -13.44 12.07 -15.17
N GLN A 111 -13.22 13.22 -14.55
CA GLN A 111 -11.95 13.62 -13.93
C GLN A 111 -12.19 14.11 -12.50
N VAL A 112 -11.46 13.55 -11.54
CA VAL A 112 -11.36 14.14 -10.19
C VAL A 112 -10.48 15.37 -10.25
N LEU A 113 -10.94 16.47 -9.70
CA LEU A 113 -10.18 17.71 -9.59
C LEU A 113 -9.37 17.69 -8.29
N TRP A 114 -8.14 18.17 -8.35
CA TRP A 114 -7.21 18.19 -7.23
C TRP A 114 -6.86 19.63 -6.84
N PRO A 115 -6.27 19.88 -5.66
CA PRO A 115 -5.52 21.12 -5.43
C PRO A 115 -4.44 21.29 -6.50
N ASP A 116 -3.93 22.50 -6.70
CA ASP A 116 -2.72 22.69 -7.50
C ASP A 116 -1.56 21.98 -6.79
N HIS A 117 -0.88 21.08 -7.50
CA HIS A 117 0.20 20.25 -6.95
C HIS A 117 1.24 19.94 -8.01
N CYS A 118 2.47 19.66 -7.55
CA CYS A 118 3.59 19.21 -8.38
C CYS A 118 3.77 20.04 -9.66
N VAL A 119 3.65 21.37 -9.51
CA VAL A 119 3.76 22.32 -10.63
C VAL A 119 5.23 22.40 -11.08
N GLN A 120 5.45 22.36 -12.38
CA GLN A 120 6.80 22.29 -12.97
C GLN A 120 7.73 23.40 -12.43
N GLY A 121 8.91 22.99 -11.98
CA GLY A 121 9.97 23.89 -11.52
C GLY A 121 9.77 24.46 -10.11
N THR A 122 8.72 24.06 -9.40
CA THR A 122 8.48 24.46 -8.00
C THR A 122 9.11 23.47 -7.02
N ASP A 123 9.37 23.92 -5.79
CA ASP A 123 9.83 23.05 -4.70
C ASP A 123 8.83 21.94 -4.38
N ASP A 124 7.53 22.21 -4.58
CA ASP A 124 6.45 21.24 -4.37
C ASP A 124 6.57 20.04 -5.32
N ALA A 125 7.17 20.20 -6.49
CA ALA A 125 7.36 19.14 -7.47
C ALA A 125 8.72 18.40 -7.34
N ALA A 126 9.59 18.83 -6.43
CA ALA A 126 10.87 18.15 -6.18
C ALA A 126 10.67 16.79 -5.49
N LEU A 127 11.67 15.91 -5.64
CA LEU A 127 11.77 14.60 -4.97
C LEU A 127 12.23 14.74 -3.52
#